data_AF-A0A496W0K4-F1
#
_entry.id   AF-A0A496W0K4-F1
#
_cell.length_a   1.000
_cell.length_b   1.000
_cell.length_c   1.000
_cell.angle_alpha   90.00
_cell.angle_beta   90.00
_cell.angle_gamma   90.00
#
_symmetry.space_group_name_H-M   'P 1'
#
loop_
_entity.id
_entity.type
_entity.pdbx_description
1 polymer ?
#
loop_
_entity_poly.entity_id
_entity_poly.type
_entity_poly.pdbx_seq_one_letter_code
_entity_poly.pdbx_strand_id
1 'polypeptide(L)'
;MNTDHAFLCKTMELASSPNAFYFEFCRKAMPKELTNTQEIITSGEKFVITITPSQAKSMLVMLDQAVMKYEATFGSLKCPIDNVDKTVALDKLIEQLLDYLNLKEDWDGYGGMAPFEKTVNETIQFVKTLPKMIPLPEPMIASSGVIGLYWDDKGIYAEIGFEGDGTFWCYAEDAEGHEAGEDSIPVGEELPPDLLNILAHLTKG
;
A
#
# COMPACT_ATOMS: atom_id res chain seq x y z
N MET A 1 -16.05 22.87 20.45
CA MET A 1 -15.78 21.69 21.30
C MET A 1 -14.72 20.87 20.59
N ASN A 2 -13.60 20.63 21.25
CA ASN A 2 -12.41 20.02 20.64
C ASN A 2 -12.52 18.50 20.79
N THR A 3 -12.81 17.77 19.71
CA THR A 3 -12.87 16.30 19.71
C THR A 3 -11.56 15.73 19.19
N ASP A 4 -10.57 15.68 20.07
CA ASP A 4 -9.35 14.90 19.85
C ASP A 4 -9.67 13.41 20.03
N HIS A 5 -9.94 12.71 18.94
CA HIS A 5 -10.11 11.26 18.96
C HIS A 5 -8.74 10.59 19.14
N ALA A 6 -8.58 9.76 20.17
CA ALA A 6 -7.39 8.94 20.36
C ALA A 6 -7.60 7.60 19.64
N PHE A 7 -6.58 7.16 18.90
CA PHE A 7 -6.60 5.90 18.14
C PHE A 7 -5.66 4.88 18.77
N LEU A 8 -6.05 3.61 18.71
CA LEU A 8 -5.18 2.48 19.03
C LEU A 8 -4.97 1.71 17.73
N CYS A 9 -3.76 1.74 17.16
CA CYS A 9 -3.45 1.02 15.94
C CYS A 9 -2.63 -0.23 16.31
N LYS A 10 -3.16 -1.43 16.01
CA LYS A 10 -2.45 -2.68 16.27
C LYS A 10 -1.67 -3.07 15.02
N THR A 11 -0.48 -2.53 14.86
CA THR A 11 0.48 -3.00 13.84
C THR A 11 1.50 -3.87 14.54
N MET A 12 1.52 -5.17 14.23
CA MET A 12 2.50 -6.12 14.74
C MET A 12 3.48 -6.42 13.60
N GLU A 13 4.54 -5.63 13.49
CA GLU A 13 5.65 -5.95 12.59
C GLU A 13 6.63 -6.88 13.31
N LEU A 14 6.99 -7.98 12.65
CA LEU A 14 8.13 -8.80 13.07
C LEU A 14 9.39 -7.95 12.89
N ALA A 15 10.09 -7.66 13.98
CA ALA A 15 11.37 -7.02 13.89
C ALA A 15 12.35 -7.89 13.11
N SER A 16 13.31 -7.23 12.44
CA SER A 16 14.53 -7.86 11.92
C SER A 16 15.40 -8.53 13.01
N SER A 17 14.99 -8.43 14.29
CA SER A 17 15.51 -9.19 15.42
C SER A 17 14.49 -10.25 15.88
N PRO A 18 14.88 -11.53 16.02
CA PRO A 18 13.96 -12.64 16.33
C PRO A 18 13.29 -12.58 17.71
N ASN A 19 13.59 -11.55 18.52
CA ASN A 19 13.11 -11.41 19.90
C ASN A 19 12.45 -10.06 20.20
N ALA A 20 12.09 -9.27 19.18
CA ALA A 20 11.44 -7.98 19.37
C ALA A 20 10.09 -7.93 18.64
N PHE A 21 9.07 -7.49 19.35
CA PHE A 21 7.75 -7.19 18.81
C PHE A 21 7.57 -5.68 18.82
N TYR A 22 7.02 -5.13 17.74
CA TYR A 22 6.70 -3.70 17.65
C TYR A 22 5.21 -3.48 17.90
N PHE A 23 4.90 -2.45 18.68
CA PHE A 23 3.54 -1.97 18.90
C PHE A 23 3.56 -0.46 18.78
N GLU A 24 2.61 0.11 18.04
CA GLU A 24 2.52 1.55 17.84
C GLU A 24 1.31 2.11 18.59
N PHE A 25 1.55 3.01 19.55
CA PHE A 25 0.48 3.63 20.34
C PHE A 25 0.41 5.14 20.05
N CYS A 26 -0.79 5.72 20.02
CA CYS A 26 -0.94 7.17 20.11
C CYS A 26 -0.74 7.65 21.57
N ARG A 27 -0.01 8.76 21.73
CA ARG A 27 0.41 9.35 23.02
C ARG A 27 -0.67 9.53 24.09
N LYS A 28 -1.93 9.73 23.69
CA LYS A 28 -3.06 9.98 24.61
C LYS A 28 -3.75 8.70 25.10
N ALA A 29 -3.45 7.54 24.51
CA ALA A 29 -4.10 6.26 24.83
C ALA A 29 -3.21 5.29 25.63
N MET A 30 -2.01 5.72 26.07
CA MET A 30 -1.08 4.82 26.75
C MET A 30 -1.62 4.44 28.15
N PRO A 31 -1.89 3.15 28.43
CA PRO A 31 -2.25 2.71 29.77
C PRO A 31 -1.14 3.09 30.76
N LYS A 32 -1.50 3.71 31.90
CA LYS A 32 -0.56 4.04 32.98
C LYS A 32 0.19 2.82 33.52
N GLU A 33 -0.30 1.62 33.22
CA GLU A 33 0.29 0.34 33.60
C GLU A 33 1.53 -0.01 32.75
N LEU A 34 1.68 0.56 31.55
CA LEU A 34 2.84 0.32 30.67
C LEU A 34 4.05 1.23 30.94
N THR A 35 3.88 2.31 31.72
CA THR A 35 4.96 3.31 31.93
C THR A 35 6.03 2.86 32.93
N ASN A 36 5.85 1.72 33.61
CA ASN A 36 6.72 1.31 34.72
C ASN A 36 7.69 0.16 34.42
N THR A 37 7.74 -0.39 33.19
CA THR A 37 8.48 -1.66 32.98
C THR A 37 9.31 -1.83 31.72
N GLN A 38 9.51 -0.83 30.85
CA GLN A 38 10.29 -1.04 29.61
C GLN A 38 10.98 0.23 29.10
N GLU A 39 12.04 0.05 28.31
CA GLU A 39 12.63 1.11 27.49
C GLU A 39 11.62 1.53 26.42
N ILE A 40 10.91 2.61 26.71
CA ILE A 40 10.07 3.29 25.75
C ILE A 40 10.97 4.17 24.90
N ILE A 41 11.22 3.77 23.65
CA ILE A 41 11.88 4.65 22.69
C ILE A 41 10.80 5.55 22.09
N THR A 42 10.84 6.83 22.44
CA THR A 42 9.96 7.85 21.86
C THR A 42 10.61 8.46 20.63
N SER A 43 9.96 8.33 19.47
CA SER A 43 10.29 9.11 18.27
C SER A 43 9.01 9.80 17.78
N GLY A 44 8.86 11.09 18.10
CA GLY A 44 7.67 11.86 17.77
C GLY A 44 6.41 11.40 18.52
N GLU A 45 5.32 11.13 17.78
CA GLU A 45 4.04 10.63 18.33
C GLU A 45 3.99 9.11 18.51
N LYS A 46 5.07 8.41 18.16
CA LYS A 46 5.15 6.95 18.16
C LYS A 46 5.86 6.44 19.40
N PHE A 47 5.31 5.38 19.96
CA PHE A 47 5.90 4.62 21.05
C PHE A 47 6.32 3.27 20.50
N VAL A 48 7.55 2.86 20.78
CA VAL A 48 8.02 1.52 20.50
C VAL A 48 8.25 0.81 21.83
N ILE A 49 7.63 -0.36 22.00
CA ILE A 49 7.82 -1.20 23.18
C ILE A 49 8.49 -2.49 22.76
N THR A 50 9.72 -2.72 23.22
CA THR A 50 10.42 -4.00 23.04
C THR A 50 10.05 -4.94 24.17
N ILE A 51 9.49 -6.10 23.86
CA ILE A 51 9.15 -7.14 24.84
C ILE A 51 9.81 -8.46 24.50
N THR A 52 10.12 -9.24 25.54
CA THR A 52 10.58 -10.62 25.37
C THR A 52 9.41 -11.56 25.00
N PRO A 53 9.69 -12.72 24.38
CA PRO A 53 8.65 -13.71 24.07
C PRO A 53 7.83 -14.18 25.28
N SER A 54 8.43 -14.26 26.47
CA SER A 54 7.72 -14.63 27.71
C SER A 54 6.78 -13.52 28.20
N GLN A 55 7.07 -12.26 27.88
CA GLN A 55 6.22 -11.10 28.19
C GLN A 55 5.10 -10.90 27.17
N ALA A 56 5.30 -11.33 25.91
CA ALA A 56 4.33 -11.18 24.83
C ALA A 56 2.95 -11.77 25.15
N LYS A 57 2.92 -12.96 25.77
CA LYS A 57 1.66 -13.63 26.10
C LYS A 57 0.85 -12.87 27.16
N SER A 58 1.51 -12.35 28.19
CA SER A 58 0.85 -11.54 29.22
C SER A 58 0.42 -10.18 28.68
N MET A 59 1.22 -9.59 27.79
CA MET A 59 0.91 -8.28 27.20
C MET A 59 -0.24 -8.36 26.20
N LEU A 60 -0.35 -9.44 25.43
CA LEU A 60 -1.51 -9.72 24.57
C LEU A 60 -2.81 -9.74 25.37
N VAL A 61 -2.82 -10.41 26.53
CA VAL A 61 -4.00 -10.47 27.41
C VAL A 61 -4.33 -9.09 27.99
N MET A 62 -3.34 -8.31 28.42
CA MET A 62 -3.57 -6.95 28.91
C MET A 62 -4.07 -6.01 27.82
N LEU A 63 -3.55 -6.13 26.59
CA LEU A 63 -3.98 -5.33 25.46
C LEU A 63 -5.41 -5.65 25.05
N ASP A 64 -5.79 -6.92 25.01
CA ASP A 64 -7.17 -7.32 24.70
C ASP A 64 -8.15 -6.79 25.77
N GLN A 65 -7.77 -6.81 27.05
CA GLN A 65 -8.57 -6.21 28.13
C GLN A 65 -8.66 -4.67 28.02
N ALA A 66 -7.58 -4.01 27.64
CA ALA A 66 -7.55 -2.55 27.45
C ALA A 66 -8.40 -2.12 26.25
N VAL A 67 -8.33 -2.85 25.14
CA VAL A 67 -9.16 -2.65 23.93
C VAL A 67 -10.64 -2.81 24.29
N MET A 68 -11.01 -3.91 24.94
CA MET A 68 -12.38 -4.18 25.37
C MET A 68 -12.95 -3.08 26.27
N LYS A 69 -12.14 -2.60 27.23
CA LYS A 69 -12.54 -1.53 28.16
C LYS A 69 -12.69 -0.19 27.45
N TYR A 70 -11.88 0.07 26.43
CA TYR A 70 -11.94 1.30 25.64
C TYR A 70 -13.16 1.33 24.71
N GLU A 71 -13.44 0.23 24.00
CA GLU A 71 -14.63 0.06 23.14
C GLU A 71 -15.94 0.23 23.93
N ALA A 72 -16.00 -0.32 25.14
CA ALA A 72 -17.15 -0.15 26.04
C ALA A 72 -17.37 1.30 26.51
N THR A 73 -16.34 2.14 26.49
CA THR A 73 -16.38 3.51 27.01
C THR A 73 -16.61 4.55 25.91
N PHE A 74 -16.12 4.31 24.69
CA PHE A 74 -16.10 5.31 23.61
C PHE A 74 -16.87 4.92 22.35
N GLY A 75 -17.55 3.77 22.35
CA GLY A 75 -18.23 3.24 21.17
C GLY A 75 -17.24 2.64 20.15
N SER A 76 -17.76 1.79 19.25
CA SER A 76 -16.99 1.10 18.23
C SER A 76 -16.16 2.08 17.39
N LEU A 77 -14.89 2.23 17.72
CA LEU A 77 -13.94 2.89 16.83
C LEU A 77 -13.70 1.96 15.65
N LYS A 78 -13.98 2.43 14.43
CA LYS A 78 -13.39 1.82 13.24
C LYS A 78 -11.88 1.93 13.41
N CYS A 79 -11.26 0.82 13.80
CA CYS A 79 -9.83 0.65 13.68
C CYS A 79 -9.45 0.92 12.20
N PRO A 80 -8.35 1.63 11.90
CA PRO A 80 -7.88 1.78 10.52
C PRO A 80 -7.31 0.44 10.02
N ILE A 81 -8.19 -0.53 9.83
CA ILE A 81 -7.91 -1.83 9.19
C ILE A 81 -7.82 -1.65 7.66
N ASP A 82 -8.25 -0.50 7.13
CA ASP A 82 -8.21 -0.16 5.70
C ASP A 82 -6.78 -0.25 5.10
N ASN A 83 -5.72 -0.13 5.92
CA ASN A 83 -4.33 -0.26 5.46
C ASN A 83 -3.84 -1.72 5.31
N VAL A 84 -4.41 -2.69 6.04
CA VAL A 84 -3.96 -4.09 5.94
C VAL A 84 -4.36 -4.68 4.59
N ASP A 85 -5.55 -4.33 4.11
CA ASP A 85 -6.09 -4.83 2.83
C ASP A 85 -5.27 -4.32 1.65
N LYS A 86 -4.89 -3.03 1.66
CA LYS A 86 -4.06 -2.45 0.58
C LYS A 86 -2.64 -3.02 0.55
N THR A 87 -2.03 -3.33 1.70
CA THR A 87 -0.72 -3.99 1.72
C THR A 87 -0.80 -5.40 1.13
N VAL A 88 -1.80 -6.19 1.52
CA VAL A 88 -2.00 -7.54 0.95
C VAL A 88 -2.32 -7.48 -0.55
N ALA A 89 -3.11 -6.51 -0.99
CA ALA A 89 -3.41 -6.30 -2.40
C ALA A 89 -2.16 -5.88 -3.21
N LEU A 90 -1.30 -5.04 -2.63
CA LEU A 90 -0.04 -4.64 -3.24
C LEU A 90 0.91 -5.83 -3.40
N ASP A 91 1.03 -6.69 -2.39
CA ASP A 91 1.88 -7.88 -2.46
C ASP A 91 1.40 -8.83 -3.57
N LYS A 92 0.09 -9.05 -3.69
CA LYS A 92 -0.50 -9.85 -4.79
C LYS A 92 -0.23 -9.25 -6.17
N LEU A 93 -0.35 -7.93 -6.30
CA LEU A 93 -0.02 -7.24 -7.54
C LEU A 93 1.46 -7.43 -7.90
N ILE A 94 2.36 -7.31 -6.94
CA ILE A 94 3.79 -7.55 -7.14
C ILE A 94 4.06 -9.01 -7.53
N GLU A 95 3.42 -9.97 -6.87
CA GLU A 95 3.51 -11.40 -7.23
C GLU A 95 3.07 -11.64 -8.68
N GLN A 96 1.93 -11.06 -9.09
CA GLN A 96 1.44 -11.18 -10.47
C GLN A 96 2.42 -10.58 -11.50
N LEU A 97 3.01 -9.43 -11.19
CA LEU A 97 4.03 -8.81 -12.06
C LEU A 97 5.29 -9.68 -12.19
N LEU A 98 5.72 -10.32 -11.10
CA LEU A 98 6.85 -11.26 -11.12
C LEU A 98 6.51 -12.53 -11.91
N ASP A 99 5.27 -13.00 -11.84
CA ASP A 99 4.82 -14.19 -12.58
C ASP A 99 4.89 -14.00 -14.10
N TYR A 100 4.80 -12.76 -14.60
CA TYR A 100 4.98 -12.49 -16.04
C TYR A 100 6.36 -12.91 -16.57
N LEU A 101 7.41 -12.96 -15.75
CA LEU A 101 8.73 -13.47 -16.15
C LEU A 101 8.72 -14.96 -16.49
N ASN A 102 7.70 -15.70 -16.04
CA ASN A 102 7.57 -17.14 -16.27
C ASN A 102 6.65 -17.48 -17.45
N LEU A 103 6.16 -16.46 -18.19
CA LEU A 103 5.37 -16.70 -19.39
C LEU A 103 6.18 -17.48 -20.42
N LYS A 104 5.54 -18.48 -21.00
CA LYS A 104 6.14 -19.27 -22.07
C LYS A 104 6.20 -18.45 -23.34
N GLU A 105 7.12 -18.81 -24.23
CA GLU A 105 7.08 -18.36 -25.61
C GLU A 105 5.70 -18.69 -26.22
N ASP A 106 5.14 -17.75 -26.97
CA ASP A 106 3.83 -17.87 -27.61
C ASP A 106 2.68 -18.10 -26.62
N TRP A 107 2.75 -17.50 -25.42
CA TRP A 107 1.73 -17.69 -24.37
C TRP A 107 0.32 -17.27 -24.78
N ASP A 108 0.20 -16.38 -25.75
CA ASP A 108 -1.06 -15.85 -26.29
C ASP A 108 -1.49 -16.50 -27.61
N GLY A 109 -0.66 -17.36 -28.21
CA GLY A 109 -0.89 -17.97 -29.53
C GLY A 109 -0.66 -17.04 -30.73
N TYR A 110 -0.08 -15.85 -30.51
CA TYR A 110 0.22 -14.84 -31.52
C TYR A 110 1.69 -14.38 -31.47
N GLY A 111 2.58 -15.20 -30.94
CA GLY A 111 4.01 -14.91 -30.79
C GLY A 111 4.37 -14.15 -29.53
N GLY A 112 3.50 -14.18 -28.51
CA GLY A 112 3.69 -13.49 -27.24
C GLY A 112 5.01 -13.84 -26.56
N MET A 113 5.69 -12.82 -26.06
CA MET A 113 6.96 -12.95 -25.34
C MET A 113 6.78 -12.56 -23.87
N ALA A 114 7.57 -13.18 -22.99
CA ALA A 114 7.72 -12.71 -21.62
C ALA A 114 8.38 -11.31 -21.59
N PRO A 115 8.07 -10.47 -20.60
CA PRO A 115 8.69 -9.16 -20.47
C PRO A 115 10.16 -9.29 -20.03
N PHE A 116 10.96 -8.25 -20.25
CA PHE A 116 12.30 -8.21 -19.66
C PHE A 116 12.22 -7.97 -18.15
N GLU A 117 13.20 -8.48 -17.39
CA GLU A 117 13.31 -8.26 -15.94
C GLU A 117 13.30 -6.76 -15.59
N LYS A 118 13.93 -5.94 -16.44
CA LYS A 118 13.95 -4.48 -16.28
C LYS A 118 12.54 -3.88 -16.34
N THR A 119 11.72 -4.31 -17.29
CA THR A 119 10.31 -3.88 -17.43
C THR A 119 9.49 -4.20 -16.17
N VAL A 120 9.64 -5.42 -15.64
CA VAL A 120 8.97 -5.84 -14.40
C VAL A 120 9.43 -5.00 -13.21
N ASN A 121 10.73 -4.79 -13.07
CA ASN A 121 11.30 -3.99 -11.98
C ASN A 121 10.86 -2.52 -12.02
N GLU A 122 10.84 -1.90 -13.20
CA GLU A 122 10.35 -0.53 -13.40
C GLU A 122 8.87 -0.42 -13.03
N THR A 123 8.05 -1.39 -13.46
CA THR A 123 6.62 -1.45 -13.11
C THR A 123 6.41 -1.59 -11.59
N ILE A 124 7.14 -2.51 -10.94
CA ILE A 124 7.06 -2.71 -9.47
C ILE A 124 7.49 -1.44 -8.71
N GLN A 125 8.54 -0.76 -9.17
CA GLN A 125 8.99 0.49 -8.57
C GLN A 125 7.89 1.54 -8.64
N PHE A 126 7.24 1.69 -9.79
CA PHE A 126 6.14 2.63 -9.97
C PHE A 126 4.95 2.32 -9.05
N VAL A 127 4.49 1.06 -8.98
CA VAL A 127 3.35 0.70 -8.12
C VAL A 127 3.64 1.00 -6.64
N LYS A 128 4.89 0.83 -6.19
CA LYS A 128 5.30 1.15 -4.81
C LYS A 128 5.33 2.64 -4.50
N THR A 129 5.47 3.50 -5.51
CA THR A 129 5.48 4.96 -5.35
C THR A 129 4.10 5.59 -5.56
N LEU A 130 3.11 4.81 -6.02
CA LEU A 130 1.76 5.30 -6.26
C LEU A 130 1.15 5.93 -4.98
N PRO A 131 0.60 7.16 -5.06
CA PRO A 131 -0.04 7.81 -3.92
C PRO A 131 -1.07 6.90 -3.23
N LYS A 132 -1.02 6.85 -1.89
CA LYS A 132 -1.88 5.95 -1.09
C LYS A 132 -3.39 6.13 -1.33
N MET A 133 -3.82 7.30 -1.77
CA MET A 133 -5.23 7.57 -2.08
C MET A 133 -5.68 6.95 -3.40
N ILE A 134 -4.78 6.77 -4.38
CA ILE A 134 -5.11 6.18 -5.68
C ILE A 134 -5.27 4.66 -5.51
N PRO A 135 -6.34 4.04 -6.03
CA PRO A 135 -6.49 2.58 -5.99
C PRO A 135 -5.34 1.90 -6.74
N LEU A 136 -5.02 0.66 -6.37
CA LEU A 136 -4.03 -0.11 -7.12
C LEU A 136 -4.58 -0.39 -8.54
N PRO A 137 -3.73 -0.31 -9.57
CA PRO A 137 -4.13 -0.65 -10.93
C PRO A 137 -4.30 -2.16 -11.10
N GLU A 138 -5.03 -2.54 -12.15
CA GLU A 138 -4.99 -3.89 -12.69
C GLU A 138 -3.81 -4.01 -13.66
N PRO A 139 -2.97 -5.05 -13.55
CA PRO A 139 -1.85 -5.25 -14.45
C PRO A 139 -2.27 -6.01 -15.71
N MET A 140 -1.70 -5.65 -16.85
CA MET A 140 -1.82 -6.36 -18.12
C MET A 140 -0.45 -6.54 -18.77
N ILE A 141 -0.35 -7.47 -19.71
CA ILE A 141 0.85 -7.66 -20.51
C ILE A 141 0.48 -7.80 -21.98
N ALA A 142 1.17 -7.03 -22.83
CA ALA A 142 1.04 -7.11 -24.27
C ALA A 142 1.93 -8.23 -24.84
N SER A 143 1.59 -8.74 -26.02
CA SER A 143 2.37 -9.75 -26.74
C SER A 143 3.85 -9.38 -26.94
N SER A 144 4.15 -8.07 -26.99
CA SER A 144 5.50 -7.53 -27.09
C SER A 144 6.35 -7.66 -25.82
N GLY A 145 5.74 -8.00 -24.68
CA GLY A 145 6.39 -7.94 -23.37
C GLY A 145 6.30 -6.57 -22.69
N VAL A 146 5.54 -5.62 -23.25
CA VAL A 146 5.19 -4.38 -22.56
C VAL A 146 4.21 -4.68 -21.43
N ILE A 147 4.48 -4.14 -20.24
CA ILE A 147 3.59 -4.27 -19.10
C ILE A 147 2.75 -3.01 -18.99
N GLY A 148 1.43 -3.18 -19.00
CA GLY A 148 0.46 -2.12 -18.76
C GLY A 148 -0.09 -2.17 -17.34
N LEU A 149 -0.39 -1.02 -16.77
CA LEU A 149 -1.17 -0.85 -15.54
C LEU A 149 -2.36 0.00 -15.90
N TYR A 150 -3.58 -0.47 -15.64
CA TYR A 150 -4.78 0.30 -15.98
C TYR A 150 -5.77 0.42 -14.83
N TRP A 151 -6.61 1.44 -14.95
CA TRP A 151 -7.79 1.69 -14.14
C TRP A 151 -8.98 1.86 -15.08
N ASP A 152 -10.07 1.16 -14.79
CA ASP A 152 -11.35 1.32 -15.47
C ASP A 152 -12.45 1.26 -14.41
N ASP A 153 -12.89 2.43 -13.94
CA ASP A 153 -13.99 2.55 -12.97
C ASP A 153 -14.78 3.84 -13.20
N LYS A 154 -16.10 3.77 -13.01
CA LYS A 154 -17.02 4.93 -13.08
C LYS A 154 -16.90 5.76 -14.37
N GLY A 155 -16.54 5.14 -15.49
CA GLY A 155 -16.36 5.84 -16.78
C GLY A 155 -15.07 6.64 -16.85
N ILE A 156 -14.11 6.38 -15.96
CA ILE A 156 -12.74 6.88 -16.05
C ILE A 156 -11.88 5.71 -16.51
N TYR A 157 -11.10 5.94 -17.56
CA TYR A 157 -10.07 5.03 -18.02
C TYR A 157 -8.70 5.68 -17.82
N ALA A 158 -7.72 4.92 -17.35
CA ALA A 158 -6.33 5.35 -17.33
C ALA A 158 -5.42 4.14 -17.55
N GLU A 159 -4.32 4.33 -18.25
CA GLU A 159 -3.31 3.31 -18.46
C GLU A 159 -1.89 3.90 -18.43
N ILE A 160 -0.95 3.07 -18.01
CA ILE A 160 0.47 3.37 -17.98
C ILE A 160 1.23 2.15 -18.51
N GLY A 161 2.08 2.34 -19.51
CA GLY A 161 2.84 1.26 -20.13
C GLY A 161 4.34 1.39 -19.92
N PHE A 162 4.98 0.25 -19.60
CA PHE A 162 6.43 0.13 -19.37
C PHE A 162 7.05 -0.77 -20.42
N GLU A 163 8.10 -0.28 -21.08
CA GLU A 163 8.86 -1.05 -22.08
C GLU A 163 10.18 -1.61 -21.53
N GLY A 164 10.65 -1.14 -20.37
CA GLY A 164 11.94 -1.55 -19.80
C GLY A 164 13.10 -0.68 -20.27
N ASP A 165 12.86 0.49 -20.84
CA ASP A 165 13.89 1.40 -21.36
C ASP A 165 14.27 2.51 -20.37
N GLY A 166 13.63 2.55 -19.19
CA GLY A 166 13.80 3.59 -18.17
C GLY A 166 12.75 4.70 -18.26
N THR A 167 11.79 4.58 -19.17
CA THR A 167 10.64 5.47 -19.30
C THR A 167 9.32 4.70 -19.28
N PHE A 168 8.23 5.43 -19.14
CA PHE A 168 6.87 4.94 -19.34
C PHE A 168 6.06 5.95 -20.14
N TRP A 169 4.99 5.48 -20.75
CA TRP A 169 3.95 6.32 -21.35
C TRP A 169 2.67 6.19 -20.54
N CYS A 170 1.80 7.20 -20.60
CA CYS A 170 0.51 7.17 -19.91
C CYS A 170 -0.59 7.83 -20.74
N TYR A 171 -1.81 7.36 -20.54
CA TYR A 171 -3.03 7.94 -21.08
C TYR A 171 -4.13 7.86 -20.02
N ALA A 172 -5.03 8.83 -19.99
CA ALA A 172 -6.27 8.76 -19.24
C ALA A 172 -7.36 9.59 -19.90
N GLU A 173 -8.60 9.16 -19.71
CA GLU A 173 -9.83 9.81 -20.12
C GLU A 173 -10.82 9.79 -18.94
N ASP A 174 -11.43 10.92 -18.61
CA ASP A 174 -12.50 10.98 -17.62
C ASP A 174 -13.90 10.78 -18.23
N ALA A 175 -14.92 10.68 -17.38
CA ALA A 175 -16.30 10.45 -17.83
C ALA A 175 -16.91 11.61 -18.65
N GLU A 176 -16.26 12.76 -18.68
CA GLU A 176 -16.63 13.93 -19.48
C GLU A 176 -15.87 13.99 -20.82
N GLY A 177 -14.95 13.04 -21.05
CA GLY A 177 -14.11 12.94 -22.25
C GLY A 177 -12.88 13.84 -22.21
N HIS A 178 -12.45 14.29 -21.03
CA HIS A 178 -11.19 15.02 -20.90
C HIS A 178 -10.02 14.02 -20.89
N GLU A 179 -9.05 14.27 -21.75
CA GLU A 179 -7.87 13.42 -21.92
C GLU A 179 -6.63 14.03 -21.28
N ALA A 180 -5.75 13.17 -20.75
CA ALA A 180 -4.40 13.51 -20.34
C ALA A 180 -3.44 12.38 -20.74
N GLY A 181 -2.24 12.70 -21.19
CA GLY A 181 -1.27 11.68 -21.56
C GLY A 181 0.09 12.24 -21.93
N GLU A 182 1.10 11.38 -21.86
CA GLU A 182 2.48 11.67 -22.20
C GLU A 182 3.14 10.39 -22.74
N ASP A 183 3.97 10.54 -23.77
CA ASP A 183 4.56 9.40 -24.48
C ASP A 183 5.89 8.92 -23.86
N SER A 184 6.54 9.73 -23.02
CA SER A 184 7.84 9.38 -22.44
C SER A 184 8.13 10.16 -21.17
N ILE A 185 7.95 9.50 -20.03
CA ILE A 185 8.26 10.02 -18.70
C ILE A 185 9.32 9.12 -18.07
N PRO A 186 10.42 9.67 -17.53
CA PRO A 186 11.43 8.86 -16.83
C PRO A 186 10.85 8.16 -15.60
N VAL A 187 11.20 6.89 -15.41
CA VAL A 187 10.82 6.13 -14.21
C VAL A 187 11.41 6.83 -12.97
N GLY A 188 10.55 7.10 -11.99
CA GLY A 188 10.91 7.79 -10.76
C GLY A 188 10.56 9.28 -10.73
N GLU A 189 10.16 9.86 -11.86
CA GLU A 189 9.54 11.19 -11.91
C GLU A 189 8.08 11.15 -11.43
N GLU A 190 7.56 12.32 -11.07
CA GLU A 190 6.16 12.47 -10.68
C GLU A 190 5.23 12.27 -11.88
N LEU A 191 4.04 11.71 -11.63
CA LEU A 191 2.99 11.61 -12.64
C LEU A 191 2.54 13.01 -13.10
N PRO A 192 2.17 13.18 -14.38
CA PRO A 192 1.64 14.45 -14.87
C PRO A 192 0.46 14.92 -14.00
N PRO A 193 0.40 16.22 -13.64
CA PRO A 193 -0.65 16.74 -12.76
C PRO A 193 -2.07 16.42 -13.26
N ASP A 194 -2.30 16.47 -14.57
CA ASP A 194 -3.61 16.20 -15.16
C ASP A 194 -3.99 14.73 -15.05
N LEU A 195 -3.04 13.80 -15.24
CA LEU A 195 -3.24 12.37 -14.98
C LEU A 195 -3.60 12.12 -13.50
N LEU A 196 -2.86 12.73 -12.57
CA LEU A 196 -3.15 12.64 -11.14
C LEU A 196 -4.53 13.16 -10.79
N ASN A 197 -4.96 14.27 -11.42
CA ASN A 197 -6.29 14.84 -11.21
C ASN A 197 -7.38 13.87 -11.66
N ILE A 198 -7.22 13.19 -12.80
CA ILE A 198 -8.17 12.17 -13.27
C ILE A 198 -8.20 10.98 -12.31
N LEU A 199 -7.03 10.41 -11.96
CA LEU A 199 -6.92 9.27 -11.04
C LEU A 199 -7.47 9.58 -9.64
N ALA A 200 -7.37 10.84 -9.18
CA ALA A 200 -7.94 11.26 -7.90
C ALA A 200 -9.46 11.11 -7.84
N HIS A 201 -10.17 11.12 -8.97
CA HIS A 201 -11.62 10.91 -9.00
C HIS A 201 -12.04 9.45 -8.77
N LEU A 202 -11.12 8.50 -8.96
CA LEU A 202 -11.33 7.09 -8.60
C LEU A 202 -11.48 6.90 -7.07
N THR A 203 -10.98 7.86 -6.28
CA THR A 203 -10.77 7.74 -4.82
C THR A 203 -12.00 7.97 -3.95
N LYS A 204 -13.21 7.96 -4.52
CA LYS A 204 -14.48 8.12 -3.78
C LYS A 204 -15.39 6.91 -3.94
N GLY A 205 -15.38 6.05 -2.93
CA GLY A 205 -16.32 4.96 -2.67
C GLY A 205 -16.40 4.70 -1.17
#